data_AF-A0A660V380-F1
#
_entry.id   AF-A0A660V380-F1
#
_cell.length_a   1.000
_cell.length_b   1.000
_cell.length_c   1.000
_cell.angle_alpha   90.00
_cell.angle_beta   90.00
_cell.angle_gamma   90.00
#
_symmetry.space_group_name_H-M   'P 1'
#
loop_
_entity.id
_entity.type
_entity.pdbx_description
1 polymer ?
#
loop_
_entity_poly.entity_id
_entity_poly.type
_entity_poly.pdbx_seq_one_letter_code
_entity_poly.pdbx_strand_id
1 'polypeptide(L)'
;MRLRGELERRLIEIADRVGVPLKAIYVVRTGANSLPNAFIVGLFGRMRFVFVSEGLLMCPQDELEGIFAHELGHARLHHPTLFFIYGLGFLGTVVWLVAKLWEFGPSFEEATGVSAGLWGALAALALVTAFLLGFGWISRRFEQTADAYAANLVGPQTYAASLMRIWLAAGGMRKLFSHWRHFPLPYRIETVASLKSDPQTLTRIVRANSLAVLLLLAVTLLGLMLYFSLAIEDARLPEWEVAARRVEFASLSGKGEEARHRLLEALQRWPTSPRLLRLLEQLEESGDAPNGDR
;
A
#
# COMPACT_ATOMS: atom_id res chain seq x y z
N MET A 1 23.70 10.32 -7.49
CA MET A 1 25.16 10.02 -7.32
C MET A 1 25.37 9.37 -5.96
N ARG A 2 26.30 8.43 -5.77
CA ARG A 2 26.58 7.89 -4.43
C ARG A 2 27.30 8.95 -3.57
N LEU A 3 26.82 9.19 -2.34
CA LEU A 3 27.52 10.03 -1.37
C LEU A 3 28.83 9.34 -0.98
N ARG A 4 29.94 10.08 -0.91
CA ARG A 4 31.25 9.54 -0.50
C ARG A 4 31.93 10.49 0.46
N GLY A 5 32.82 9.95 1.30
CA GLY A 5 33.65 10.72 2.23
C GLY A 5 33.15 10.67 3.67
N GLU A 6 33.57 11.64 4.47
CA GLU A 6 33.38 11.62 5.92
C GLU A 6 31.90 11.60 6.34
N LEU A 7 31.05 12.33 5.62
CA LEU A 7 29.61 12.35 5.89
C LEU A 7 28.97 10.97 5.63
N GLU A 8 29.33 10.26 4.55
CA GLU A 8 28.83 8.90 4.30
C GLU A 8 29.21 7.97 5.46
N ARG A 9 30.49 8.01 5.88
CA ARG A 9 31.01 7.19 6.96
C ARG A 9 30.28 7.44 8.28
N ARG A 10 30.14 8.70 8.67
CA ARG A 10 29.43 9.09 9.90
C ARG A 10 27.97 8.65 9.92
N LEU A 11 27.25 8.84 8.80
CA LEU A 11 25.84 8.42 8.70
C LEU A 11 25.69 6.89 8.75
N ILE A 12 26.59 6.14 8.11
CA ILE A 12 26.62 4.68 8.21
C ILE A 12 26.93 4.24 9.65
N GLU A 13 27.90 4.87 10.33
CA GLU A 13 28.22 4.59 11.73
C GLU A 13 27.03 4.87 12.68
N ILE A 14 26.25 5.93 12.44
CA ILE A 14 25.00 6.18 13.18
C ILE A 14 24.00 5.05 12.92
N ALA A 15 23.78 4.68 11.67
CA ALA A 15 22.81 3.66 11.28
C ALA A 15 23.17 2.27 11.83
N ASP A 16 24.44 1.90 11.82
CA ASP A 16 24.95 0.64 12.38
C ASP A 16 24.76 0.59 13.90
N ARG A 17 25.06 1.68 14.63
CA ARG A 17 24.87 1.76 16.09
C ARG A 17 23.42 1.51 16.52
N VAL A 18 22.46 1.88 15.68
CA VAL A 18 21.04 1.69 15.99
C VAL A 18 20.43 0.42 15.38
N GLY A 19 21.25 -0.43 14.78
CA GLY A 19 20.83 -1.71 14.20
C GLY A 19 20.08 -1.59 12.87
N VAL A 20 20.31 -0.51 12.11
CA VAL A 20 19.74 -0.28 10.77
C VAL A 20 20.89 -0.21 9.75
N PRO A 21 21.56 -1.33 9.45
CA PRO A 21 22.72 -1.30 8.56
C PRO A 21 22.31 -0.88 7.14
N LEU A 22 23.06 0.06 6.58
CA LEU A 22 22.82 0.61 5.24
C LEU A 22 23.85 0.09 4.24
N LYS A 23 23.42 -0.11 2.99
CA LYS A 23 24.33 -0.51 1.90
C LYS A 23 25.06 0.68 1.30
N ALA A 24 24.32 1.77 1.07
CA ALA A 24 24.84 2.99 0.48
C ALA A 24 23.87 4.13 0.72
N ILE A 25 24.42 5.35 0.66
CA ILE A 25 23.67 6.60 0.66
C ILE A 25 23.85 7.26 -0.71
N TYR A 26 22.75 7.70 -1.32
CA TYR A 26 22.74 8.35 -2.62
C TYR A 26 22.24 9.79 -2.49
N VAL A 27 22.87 10.68 -3.23
CA VAL A 27 22.44 12.07 -3.41
C VAL A 27 21.52 12.16 -4.64
N VAL A 28 20.32 12.66 -4.41
CA VAL A 28 19.34 13.00 -5.44
C VAL A 28 19.50 14.48 -5.79
N ARG A 29 19.79 14.74 -7.06
CA ARG A 29 19.93 16.11 -7.57
C ARG A 29 18.58 16.65 -7.98
N THR A 30 18.13 17.69 -7.30
CA THR A 30 16.79 18.28 -7.47
C THR A 30 16.85 19.75 -7.93
N GLY A 31 18.06 20.30 -8.14
CA GLY A 31 18.25 21.64 -8.68
C GLY A 31 18.05 22.77 -7.66
N ALA A 32 17.97 24.01 -8.16
CA ALA A 32 18.05 25.24 -7.34
C ALA A 32 16.97 25.39 -6.24
N ASN A 33 15.85 24.67 -6.35
CA ASN A 33 14.77 24.67 -5.37
C ASN A 33 14.67 23.34 -4.59
N SER A 34 15.80 22.65 -4.40
CA SER A 34 15.84 21.38 -3.70
C SER A 34 15.41 21.54 -2.24
N LEU A 35 14.25 20.99 -1.88
CA LEU A 35 13.81 20.89 -0.49
C LEU A 35 14.71 19.92 0.28
N PRO A 36 15.03 20.19 1.56
CA PRO A 36 15.66 19.21 2.44
C PRO A 36 14.77 17.98 2.60
N ASN A 37 15.27 16.83 2.16
CA ASN A 37 14.54 15.58 2.23
C ASN A 37 15.50 14.39 2.28
N ALA A 38 15.08 13.32 2.94
CA ALA A 38 15.71 12.01 2.85
C ALA A 38 14.63 10.94 2.82
N PHE A 39 14.93 9.77 2.25
CA PHE A 39 14.05 8.61 2.37
C PHE A 39 14.85 7.30 2.33
N ILE A 40 14.41 6.31 3.12
CA ILE A 40 14.98 4.96 3.10
C ILE A 40 14.17 4.04 2.21
N VAL A 41 14.86 3.29 1.35
CA VAL A 41 14.29 2.22 0.54
C VAL A 41 14.91 0.90 0.94
N GLY A 42 14.11 -0.17 0.97
CA GLY A 42 14.56 -1.53 1.23
C GLY A 42 13.94 -2.11 2.49
N LEU A 43 13.44 -3.34 2.38
CA LEU A 43 12.70 -4.00 3.47
C LEU A 43 13.62 -4.67 4.49
N PHE A 44 14.75 -5.23 4.05
CA PHE A 44 15.55 -6.15 4.87
C PHE A 44 17.06 -5.82 4.88
N GLY A 45 17.63 -5.78 6.09
CA GLY A 45 19.07 -5.79 6.36
C GLY A 45 19.90 -4.83 5.51
N ARG A 46 21.05 -5.32 5.04
CA ARG A 46 21.98 -4.60 4.15
C ARG A 46 21.48 -4.41 2.71
N MET A 47 20.17 -4.53 2.45
CA MET A 47 19.56 -4.08 1.20
C MET A 47 18.87 -2.72 1.34
N ARG A 48 19.12 -2.01 2.45
CA ARG A 48 18.63 -0.66 2.67
C ARG A 48 19.53 0.38 2.03
N PHE A 49 18.91 1.30 1.31
CA PHE A 49 19.55 2.45 0.69
C PHE A 49 18.89 3.71 1.21
N VAL A 50 19.67 4.75 1.44
CA VAL A 50 19.13 6.06 1.80
C VAL A 50 19.36 7.01 0.64
N PHE A 51 18.33 7.77 0.29
CA PHE A 51 18.40 8.83 -0.68
C PHE A 51 18.29 10.16 0.05
N VAL A 52 19.21 11.07 -0.22
CA VAL A 52 19.34 12.38 0.41
C VAL A 52 19.27 13.44 -0.69
N SER A 53 18.47 14.48 -0.51
CA SER A 53 18.42 15.59 -1.48
C SER A 53 19.65 16.50 -1.36
N GLU A 54 20.01 17.20 -2.45
CA GLU A 54 21.06 18.23 -2.40
C GLU A 54 20.76 19.33 -1.37
N GLY A 55 19.49 19.74 -1.26
CA GLY A 55 19.05 20.71 -0.26
C GLY A 55 19.28 20.27 1.18
N LEU A 56 19.21 18.97 1.46
CA LEU A 56 19.53 18.43 2.78
C LEU A 56 21.02 18.53 3.09
N LEU A 57 21.90 18.32 2.10
CA LEU A 57 23.35 18.46 2.27
C LEU A 57 23.81 19.89 2.56
N MET A 58 22.99 20.88 2.24
CA MET A 58 23.25 22.30 2.53
C MET A 58 22.80 22.71 3.93
N CYS A 59 22.12 21.81 4.67
CA CYS A 59 21.67 22.09 6.02
C CYS A 59 22.82 21.94 7.03
N PRO A 60 22.77 22.64 8.18
CA PRO A 60 23.65 22.37 9.31
C PRO A 60 23.68 20.88 9.65
N GLN A 61 24.85 20.39 10.04
CA GLN A 61 25.08 18.97 10.23
C GLN A 61 24.11 18.33 11.24
N ASP A 62 23.85 19.02 12.35
CA ASP A 62 22.94 18.53 13.39
C ASP A 62 21.50 18.40 12.88
N GLU A 63 21.07 19.31 12.00
CA GLU A 63 19.74 19.28 11.39
C GLU A 63 19.63 18.14 10.36
N LEU A 64 20.69 17.91 9.58
CA LEU A 64 20.77 16.77 8.66
C LEU A 64 20.68 15.46 9.43
N GLU A 65 21.42 15.32 10.53
CA GLU A 65 21.40 14.13 11.37
C GLU A 65 20.04 13.92 12.03
N GLY A 66 19.31 14.97 12.37
CA GLY A 66 17.93 14.86 12.85
C GLY A 66 16.97 14.32 11.78
N ILE A 67 17.06 14.79 10.54
CA ILE A 67 16.25 14.26 9.43
C ILE A 67 16.63 12.80 9.14
N PHE A 68 17.92 12.49 9.14
CA PHE A 68 18.39 11.13 8.97
C PHE A 68 17.94 10.20 10.12
N ALA A 69 17.93 10.68 11.36
CA ALA A 69 17.45 9.94 12.52
C ALA A 69 15.96 9.59 12.42
N HIS A 70 15.13 10.47 11.85
CA HIS A 70 13.72 10.20 11.56
C HIS A 70 13.56 9.05 10.55
N GLU A 71 14.31 9.11 9.46
CA GLU A 71 14.36 8.06 8.44
C GLU A 71 14.81 6.71 9.02
N LEU A 72 15.82 6.72 9.89
CA LEU A 72 16.23 5.52 10.64
C LEU A 72 15.12 5.02 11.56
N GLY A 73 14.33 5.90 12.16
CA GLY A 73 13.15 5.56 12.95
C GLY A 73 12.13 4.74 12.17
N HIS A 74 11.80 5.16 10.94
CA HIS A 74 10.93 4.37 10.05
C HIS A 74 11.48 2.96 9.79
N ALA A 75 12.78 2.86 9.51
CA ALA A 75 13.42 1.57 9.25
C ALA A 75 13.50 0.69 10.51
N ARG A 76 13.82 1.28 11.66
CA ARG A 76 13.98 0.57 12.95
C ARG A 76 12.67 0.05 13.51
N LEU A 77 11.57 0.77 13.25
CA LEU A 77 10.21 0.42 13.64
C LEU A 77 9.45 -0.34 12.55
N HIS A 78 10.12 -0.71 11.45
CA HIS A 78 9.59 -1.53 10.37
C HIS A 78 8.36 -0.93 9.64
N HIS A 79 8.20 0.39 9.64
CA HIS A 79 7.06 1.06 9.01
C HIS A 79 6.88 0.68 7.52
N PRO A 80 7.93 0.63 6.67
CA PRO A 80 7.79 0.20 5.28
C PRO A 80 7.29 -1.24 5.14
N THR A 81 7.76 -2.15 6.00
CA THR A 81 7.34 -3.56 6.01
C THR A 81 5.89 -3.69 6.46
N LEU A 82 5.46 -2.93 7.47
CA LEU A 82 4.08 -2.92 7.91
C LEU A 82 3.13 -2.41 6.81
N PHE A 83 3.52 -1.36 6.07
CA PHE A 83 2.73 -0.91 4.92
C PHE A 83 2.69 -1.92 3.78
N PHE A 84 3.79 -2.64 3.53
CA PHE A 84 3.79 -3.74 2.57
C PHE A 84 2.79 -4.83 2.97
N ILE A 85 2.81 -5.24 4.25
CA ILE A 85 1.85 -6.21 4.81
C ILE A 85 0.41 -5.71 4.67
N TYR A 86 0.14 -4.45 4.99
CA TYR A 86 -1.17 -3.82 4.80
C TYR A 86 -1.65 -3.88 3.34
N GLY A 87 -0.74 -3.62 2.40
CA GLY A 87 -1.01 -3.72 0.97
C GLY A 87 -1.37 -5.13 0.51
N LEU A 88 -0.76 -6.17 1.07
CA LEU A 88 -1.12 -7.57 0.78
C LEU A 88 -2.55 -7.90 1.22
N GLY A 89 -2.96 -7.41 2.39
CA GLY A 89 -4.34 -7.53 2.86
C GLY A 89 -5.33 -6.85 1.91
N PHE A 90 -5.03 -5.61 1.53
CA PHE A 90 -5.84 -4.87 0.57
C PHE A 90 -5.97 -5.60 -0.76
N LEU A 91 -4.88 -6.14 -1.30
CA LEU A 91 -4.90 -6.93 -2.53
C LEU A 91 -5.82 -8.16 -2.39
N GLY A 92 -5.75 -8.87 -1.27
CA GLY A 92 -6.65 -10.00 -0.99
C GLY A 92 -8.13 -9.59 -1.00
N THR A 93 -8.47 -8.46 -0.37
CA THR A 93 -9.84 -7.90 -0.40
C THR A 93 -10.26 -7.48 -1.80
N VAL A 94 -9.37 -6.88 -2.60
CA VAL A 94 -9.66 -6.49 -3.99
C VAL A 94 -9.98 -7.73 -4.84
N VAL A 95 -9.15 -8.77 -4.75
CA VAL A 95 -9.37 -10.02 -5.50
C VAL A 95 -10.70 -10.65 -5.11
N TRP A 96 -11.00 -10.71 -3.80
CA TRP A 96 -12.28 -11.20 -3.29
C TRP A 96 -13.47 -10.38 -3.81
N LEU A 97 -13.38 -9.06 -3.74
CA LEU A 97 -14.45 -8.17 -4.18
C LEU A 97 -14.71 -8.37 -5.68
N VAL A 98 -13.67 -8.36 -6.51
CA VAL A 98 -13.82 -8.56 -7.97
C VAL A 98 -14.48 -9.91 -8.28
N ALA A 99 -14.08 -10.99 -7.60
CA ALA A 99 -14.70 -12.29 -7.81
C ALA A 99 -16.20 -12.29 -7.45
N LYS A 100 -16.59 -11.64 -6.34
CA LYS A 100 -18.01 -11.56 -5.94
C LYS A 100 -18.81 -10.60 -6.81
N LEU A 101 -18.23 -9.49 -7.25
CA LEU A 101 -18.86 -8.61 -8.24
C LEU A 101 -19.13 -9.37 -9.55
N TRP A 102 -18.18 -10.22 -9.97
CA TRP A 102 -18.32 -11.05 -11.16
C TRP A 102 -19.42 -12.10 -11.02
N GLU A 103 -19.46 -12.79 -9.87
CA GLU A 103 -20.42 -13.86 -9.59
C GLU A 103 -21.86 -13.33 -9.43
N PHE A 104 -22.04 -12.24 -8.67
CA PHE A 104 -23.37 -11.74 -8.28
C PHE A 104 -23.86 -10.55 -9.09
N GLY A 105 -22.98 -9.91 -9.87
CA GLY A 105 -23.29 -8.70 -10.64
C GLY A 105 -24.52 -8.85 -11.55
N PRO A 106 -24.62 -9.88 -12.40
CA PRO A 106 -25.77 -10.06 -13.29
C PRO A 106 -27.09 -10.20 -12.54
N SER A 107 -27.14 -11.03 -11.49
CA SER A 107 -28.35 -11.22 -10.68
C SER A 107 -28.73 -9.97 -9.89
N PHE A 108 -27.74 -9.19 -9.45
CA PHE A 108 -27.98 -7.89 -8.80
C PHE A 108 -28.60 -6.89 -9.78
N GLU A 109 -28.10 -6.84 -11.01
CA GLU A 109 -28.63 -5.98 -12.07
C GLU A 109 -30.07 -6.37 -12.44
N GLU A 110 -30.34 -7.65 -12.62
CA GLU A 110 -31.69 -8.15 -12.89
C GLU A 110 -32.69 -7.79 -11.77
N ALA A 111 -32.27 -7.94 -10.51
CA ALA A 111 -33.15 -7.71 -9.36
C ALA A 111 -33.38 -6.22 -9.05
N THR A 112 -32.43 -5.34 -9.37
CA THR A 112 -32.45 -3.93 -8.93
C THR A 112 -32.58 -2.92 -10.09
N GLY A 113 -32.30 -3.33 -11.32
CA GLY A 113 -32.15 -2.44 -12.47
C GLY A 113 -30.89 -1.58 -12.45
N VAL A 114 -30.00 -1.75 -11.46
CA VAL A 114 -28.72 -1.04 -11.38
C VAL A 114 -27.67 -1.84 -12.13
N SER A 115 -27.04 -1.24 -13.15
CA SER A 115 -26.00 -1.94 -13.92
C SER A 115 -24.89 -2.51 -13.02
N ALA A 116 -24.48 -3.75 -13.29
CA ALA A 116 -23.42 -4.42 -12.55
C ALA A 116 -22.10 -3.62 -12.60
N GLY A 117 -21.85 -2.94 -13.72
CA GLY A 117 -20.70 -2.05 -13.90
C GLY A 117 -20.72 -0.84 -12.95
N LEU A 118 -21.86 -0.16 -12.81
CA LEU A 118 -21.98 0.98 -11.88
C LEU A 118 -21.82 0.51 -10.42
N TRP A 119 -22.46 -0.60 -10.06
CA TRP A 119 -22.34 -1.15 -8.71
C TRP A 119 -20.89 -1.54 -8.39
N GLY A 120 -20.20 -2.20 -9.32
CA GLY A 120 -18.78 -2.53 -9.19
C GLY A 120 -17.89 -1.31 -9.05
N ALA A 121 -18.14 -0.25 -9.83
CA ALA A 121 -17.40 1.01 -9.73
C ALA A 121 -17.59 1.69 -8.36
N LEU A 122 -18.81 1.72 -7.83
CA LEU A 122 -19.10 2.26 -6.50
C LEU A 122 -18.43 1.44 -5.39
N ALA A 123 -18.48 0.10 -5.48
CA ALA A 123 -17.82 -0.78 -4.53
C ALA A 123 -16.29 -0.60 -4.55
N ALA A 124 -15.69 -0.49 -5.74
CA ALA A 124 -14.26 -0.22 -5.90
C ALA A 124 -13.89 1.16 -5.32
N LEU A 125 -14.68 2.20 -5.59
CA LEU A 125 -14.46 3.54 -5.03
C LEU A 125 -14.54 3.52 -3.50
N ALA A 126 -15.52 2.85 -2.92
CA ALA A 126 -15.66 2.70 -1.47
C ALA A 126 -14.45 1.98 -0.86
N LEU A 127 -14.01 0.89 -1.48
CA LEU A 127 -12.86 0.10 -1.02
C LEU A 127 -11.55 0.91 -1.09
N VAL A 128 -11.28 1.60 -2.20
CA VAL A 128 -10.10 2.47 -2.35
C VAL A 128 -10.14 3.62 -1.35
N THR A 129 -11.31 4.24 -1.15
CA THR A 129 -11.47 5.32 -0.17
C THR A 129 -11.18 4.83 1.25
N ALA A 130 -11.73 3.68 1.64
CA ALA A 130 -11.47 3.07 2.94
C ALA A 130 -9.98 2.77 3.14
N PHE A 131 -9.31 2.24 2.12
CA PHE A 131 -7.86 2.00 2.15
C PHE A 131 -7.05 3.28 2.32
N LEU A 132 -7.35 4.35 1.57
CA LEU A 132 -6.63 5.61 1.68
C LEU A 132 -6.83 6.28 3.04
N LEU A 133 -8.04 6.24 3.59
CA LEU A 133 -8.33 6.75 4.93
C LEU A 133 -7.57 5.96 6.01
N GLY A 134 -7.60 4.63 5.93
CA GLY A 134 -6.85 3.75 6.82
C GLY A 134 -5.34 3.98 6.74
N PHE A 135 -4.79 3.99 5.52
CA PHE A 135 -3.38 4.26 5.24
C PHE A 135 -2.96 5.61 5.84
N GLY A 136 -3.71 6.68 5.58
CA GLY A 136 -3.40 8.02 6.07
C GLY A 136 -3.43 8.10 7.60
N TRP A 137 -4.40 7.45 8.23
CA TRP A 137 -4.49 7.39 9.69
C TRP A 137 -3.32 6.62 10.33
N ILE A 138 -2.95 5.46 9.77
CA ILE A 138 -1.79 4.66 10.23
C ILE A 138 -0.49 5.44 10.02
N SER A 139 -0.31 6.03 8.83
CA SER A 139 0.87 6.83 8.47
C SER A 139 1.14 7.92 9.50
N ARG A 140 0.10 8.65 9.91
CA ARG A 140 0.23 9.68 10.94
C ARG A 140 0.77 9.13 12.28
N ARG A 141 0.42 7.90 12.68
CA ARG A 141 0.97 7.28 13.91
C ARG A 141 2.41 6.83 13.74
N PHE A 142 2.76 6.33 12.56
CA PHE A 142 4.14 6.00 12.20
C PHE A 142 5.05 7.24 12.21
N GLU A 143 4.56 8.38 11.73
CA GLU A 143 5.29 9.66 11.82
C GLU A 143 5.58 10.05 13.27
N GLN A 144 4.60 9.96 14.17
CA GLN A 144 4.80 10.33 15.58
C GLN A 144 5.81 9.42 16.29
N THR A 145 5.82 8.13 15.98
CA THR A 145 6.80 7.21 16.57
C THR A 145 8.19 7.40 15.96
N ALA A 146 8.29 7.70 14.67
CA ALA A 146 9.54 8.08 14.03
C ALA A 146 10.09 9.41 14.58
N ASP A 147 9.22 10.39 14.85
CA ASP A 147 9.56 11.64 15.53
C ASP A 147 10.11 11.40 16.94
N ALA A 148 9.41 10.59 17.73
CA ALA A 148 9.85 10.24 19.07
C ALA A 148 11.19 9.49 19.06
N TYR A 149 11.38 8.60 18.08
CA TYR A 149 12.64 7.89 17.88
C TYR A 149 13.78 8.83 17.54
N ALA A 150 13.58 9.75 16.58
CA ALA A 150 14.59 10.73 16.19
C ALA A 150 14.97 11.65 17.35
N ALA A 151 13.97 12.17 18.08
CA ALA A 151 14.17 12.98 19.27
C ALA A 151 14.98 12.25 20.35
N ASN A 152 14.77 10.95 20.52
CA ASN A 152 15.55 10.13 21.44
C ASN A 152 17.01 9.90 20.96
N LEU A 153 17.22 9.83 19.63
CA LEU A 153 18.53 9.55 19.05
C LEU A 153 19.46 10.78 19.00
N VAL A 154 18.94 11.95 18.59
CA VAL A 154 19.76 13.17 18.40
C VAL A 154 19.45 14.29 19.41
N GLY A 155 18.48 14.07 20.29
CA GLY A 155 17.97 15.06 21.22
C GLY A 155 16.75 15.83 20.68
N PRO A 156 15.75 16.13 21.52
CA PRO A 156 14.50 16.74 21.08
C PRO A 156 14.68 18.16 20.54
N GLN A 157 15.63 18.94 21.07
CA GLN A 157 15.91 20.29 20.57
C GLN A 157 16.52 20.26 19.17
N THR A 158 17.51 19.39 18.96
CA THR A 158 18.15 19.16 17.66
C THR A 158 17.14 18.71 16.62
N TYR A 159 16.29 17.75 16.99
CA TYR A 159 15.26 17.25 16.08
C TYR A 159 14.18 18.29 15.77
N ALA A 160 13.73 19.07 16.77
CA ALA A 160 12.79 20.17 16.55
C ALA A 160 13.37 21.24 15.60
N ALA A 161 14.67 21.57 15.71
CA ALA A 161 15.34 22.48 14.78
C ALA A 161 15.36 21.92 13.35
N SER A 162 15.55 20.61 13.21
CA SER A 162 15.48 19.90 11.91
C SER A 162 14.11 20.01 11.26
N LEU A 163 13.03 19.80 12.03
CA LEU A 163 11.65 19.98 11.55
C LEU A 163 11.36 21.43 11.18
N MET A 164 11.86 22.39 11.97
CA MET A 164 11.74 23.82 11.68
C MET A 164 12.44 24.20 10.37
N ARG A 165 13.61 23.62 10.09
CA ARG A 165 14.32 23.81 8.80
C ARG A 165 13.48 23.35 7.62
N ILE A 166 12.90 22.16 7.69
CA ILE A 166 12.01 21.64 6.64
C ILE A 166 10.83 22.60 6.45
N TRP A 167 10.22 23.04 7.55
CA TRP A 167 9.07 23.94 7.52
C TRP A 167 9.39 25.26 6.82
N LEU A 168 10.52 25.90 7.17
CA LEU A 168 10.98 27.14 6.55
C LEU A 168 11.30 26.94 5.07
N ALA A 169 12.02 25.87 4.72
CA ALA A 169 12.36 25.55 3.33
C ALA A 169 11.13 25.26 2.47
N ALA A 170 10.07 24.69 3.06
CA ALA A 170 8.79 24.44 2.39
C ALA A 170 7.92 25.71 2.24
N GLY A 171 8.39 26.89 2.63
CA GLY A 171 7.64 28.15 2.53
C GLY A 171 6.96 28.61 3.82
N GLY A 172 7.25 27.97 4.95
CA GLY A 172 6.78 28.36 6.28
C GLY A 172 5.26 28.44 6.40
N MET A 173 4.75 29.52 7.00
CA MET A 173 3.31 29.76 7.19
C MET A 173 2.52 29.84 5.87
N ARG A 174 3.16 30.08 4.72
CA ARG A 174 2.48 30.12 3.41
C ARG A 174 2.07 28.72 2.90
N LYS A 175 2.56 27.65 3.53
CA LYS A 175 2.24 26.26 3.22
C LYS A 175 2.00 25.46 4.52
N LEU A 176 0.96 25.84 5.26
CA LEU A 176 0.39 25.06 6.37
C LEU A 176 -0.31 23.80 5.85
N PHE A 177 0.40 22.89 5.19
CA PHE A 177 -0.21 21.67 4.69
C PHE A 177 -0.13 20.57 5.76
N SER A 178 -1.30 20.21 6.29
CA SER A 178 -1.54 18.82 6.67
C SER A 178 -1.53 18.00 5.38
N HIS A 179 -0.52 17.14 5.19
CA HIS A 179 -0.62 16.11 4.18
C HIS A 179 -1.49 14.99 4.75
N TRP A 180 -2.33 14.34 3.94
CA TRP A 180 -3.17 13.24 4.44
C TRP A 180 -2.37 12.09 5.08
N ARG A 181 -1.06 12.02 4.84
CA ARG A 181 -0.09 11.07 5.42
C ARG A 181 0.75 11.60 6.59
N HIS A 182 0.87 12.92 6.75
CA HIS A 182 1.76 13.54 7.75
C HIS A 182 1.01 14.60 8.56
N PHE A 183 1.20 14.62 9.87
CA PHE A 183 0.73 15.75 10.67
C PHE A 183 1.41 17.06 10.24
N PRO A 184 0.74 18.21 10.42
CA PRO A 184 1.37 19.51 10.20
C PRO A 184 2.68 19.64 10.97
N LEU A 185 3.71 20.22 10.35
CA LEU A 185 5.02 20.42 10.99
C LEU A 185 4.95 21.17 12.32
N PRO A 186 4.15 22.25 12.50
CA PRO A 186 4.01 22.89 13.82
C PRO A 186 3.57 21.93 14.92
N TYR A 187 2.60 21.05 14.63
CA TYR A 187 2.13 20.04 15.57
C TYR A 187 3.23 19.02 15.92
N ARG A 188 4.03 18.59 14.93
CA ARG A 188 5.15 17.67 15.16
C ARG A 188 6.23 18.33 16.02
N ILE A 189 6.57 19.60 15.76
CA ILE A 189 7.56 20.37 16.54
C ILE A 189 7.11 20.48 17.99
N GLU A 190 5.85 20.86 18.23
CA GLU A 190 5.29 20.96 19.58
C GLU A 190 5.30 19.62 20.32
N THR A 191 4.91 18.55 19.62
CA THR A 191 4.91 17.18 20.17
C THR A 191 6.33 16.74 20.54
N VAL A 192 7.33 17.02 19.71
CA VAL A 192 8.74 16.69 20.00
C VAL A 192 9.24 17.49 21.19
N ALA A 193 8.90 18.78 21.28
CA ALA A 193 9.30 19.63 22.39
C ALA A 193 8.72 19.14 23.73
N SER A 194 7.49 18.61 23.73
CA SER A 194 6.85 18.10 24.95
C SER A 194 7.40 16.75 25.43
N LEU A 195 8.12 15.99 24.61
CA LEU A 195 8.70 14.69 25.01
C LEU A 195 9.65 14.79 26.21
N LYS A 196 10.31 15.95 26.40
CA LYS A 196 11.21 16.17 27.53
C LYS A 196 10.47 16.49 28.84
N SER A 197 9.34 17.19 28.76
CA SER A 197 8.62 17.71 29.93
C SER A 197 7.43 16.85 30.34
N ASP A 198 6.88 16.05 29.43
CA ASP A 198 5.71 15.20 29.68
C ASP A 198 5.95 13.74 29.22
N PRO A 199 6.34 12.85 30.14
CA PRO A 199 6.47 11.42 29.85
C PRO A 199 5.18 10.75 29.36
N GLN A 200 4.01 11.34 29.64
CA GLN A 200 2.74 10.81 29.12
C GLN A 200 2.62 10.98 27.61
N THR A 201 3.27 11.98 27.03
CA THR A 201 3.26 12.20 25.57
C THR A 201 3.81 10.97 24.85
N LEU A 202 4.98 10.47 25.26
CA LEU A 202 5.56 9.25 24.68
C LEU A 202 4.64 8.04 24.86
N THR A 203 4.04 7.90 26.05
CA THR A 203 3.10 6.79 26.33
C THR A 203 1.88 6.83 25.42
N ARG A 204 1.31 8.02 25.17
CA ARG A 204 0.18 8.20 24.24
C ARG A 204 0.58 7.85 22.81
N ILE A 205 1.74 8.32 22.36
CA ILE A 205 2.29 8.01 21.02
C ILE A 205 2.46 6.50 20.82
N VAL A 206 3.08 5.80 21.79
CA VAL A 206 3.31 4.36 21.71
C VAL A 206 1.99 3.59 21.73
N ARG A 207 1.04 3.92 22.62
CA ARG A 207 -0.28 3.27 22.65
C ARG A 207 -1.06 3.48 21.36
N ALA A 208 -1.07 4.71 20.86
CA ALA A 208 -1.68 5.10 19.60
C ALA A 208 -1.10 4.32 18.42
N ASN A 209 0.21 4.09 18.40
CA ASN A 209 0.89 3.30 17.39
C ASN A 209 0.58 1.81 17.51
N SER A 210 0.61 1.24 18.72
CA SER A 210 0.27 -0.17 18.93
C SER A 210 -1.15 -0.49 18.47
N LEU A 211 -2.12 0.38 18.75
CA LEU A 211 -3.48 0.26 18.22
C LEU A 211 -3.52 0.33 16.69
N ALA A 212 -2.73 1.21 16.08
CA ALA A 212 -2.64 1.30 14.62
C ALA A 212 -2.05 0.04 13.99
N VAL A 213 -1.01 -0.53 14.59
CA VAL A 213 -0.42 -1.80 14.15
C VAL A 213 -1.41 -2.96 14.31
N LEU A 214 -2.13 -3.04 15.44
CA LEU A 214 -3.14 -4.08 15.65
C LEU A 214 -4.26 -3.99 14.61
N LEU A 215 -4.77 -2.79 14.35
CA LEU A 215 -5.81 -2.58 13.33
C LEU A 215 -5.29 -2.94 11.93
N LEU A 216 -4.07 -2.52 11.59
CA LEU A 216 -3.41 -2.87 10.33
C LEU A 216 -3.34 -4.40 10.16
N LEU A 217 -2.89 -5.12 11.18
CA LEU A 217 -2.78 -6.58 11.14
C LEU A 217 -4.15 -7.26 11.05
N ALA A 218 -5.16 -6.74 11.76
CA ALA A 218 -6.53 -7.25 11.68
C ALA A 218 -7.13 -7.07 10.28
N VAL A 219 -6.99 -5.89 9.68
CA VAL A 219 -7.42 -5.63 8.29
C VAL A 219 -6.66 -6.51 7.31
N THR A 220 -5.36 -6.71 7.54
CA THR A 220 -4.56 -7.60 6.70
C THR A 220 -5.04 -9.03 6.76
N LEU A 221 -5.25 -9.55 7.98
CA LEU A 221 -5.75 -10.90 8.20
C LEU A 221 -7.12 -11.08 7.55
N LEU A 222 -8.03 -10.13 7.68
CA LEU A 222 -9.33 -10.17 7.02
C LEU A 222 -9.18 -10.27 5.50
N GLY A 223 -8.35 -9.43 4.88
CA GLY A 223 -8.12 -9.49 3.43
C GLY A 223 -7.52 -10.81 2.96
N LEU A 224 -6.59 -11.38 3.74
CA LEU A 224 -6.05 -12.72 3.47
C LEU A 224 -7.13 -13.81 3.63
N MET A 225 -7.96 -13.73 4.67
CA MET A 225 -9.07 -14.68 4.88
C MET A 225 -10.07 -14.64 3.71
N LEU A 226 -10.40 -13.45 3.21
CA LEU A 226 -11.25 -13.27 2.04
C LEU A 226 -10.61 -13.87 0.78
N TYR A 227 -9.31 -13.64 0.56
CA TYR A 227 -8.59 -14.28 -0.54
C TYR A 227 -8.60 -15.82 -0.44
N PHE A 228 -8.29 -16.37 0.73
CA PHE A 228 -8.28 -17.82 0.94
C PHE A 228 -9.69 -18.43 0.91
N SER A 229 -10.75 -17.69 1.23
CA SER A 229 -12.11 -18.20 1.09
C SER A 229 -12.44 -18.50 -0.37
N LEU A 230 -11.99 -17.66 -1.31
CA LEU A 230 -12.11 -17.94 -2.75
C LEU A 230 -11.34 -19.20 -3.13
N ALA A 231 -10.10 -19.35 -2.65
CA ALA A 231 -9.29 -20.52 -2.97
C ALA A 231 -9.93 -21.82 -2.46
N ILE A 232 -10.58 -21.78 -1.29
CA ILE A 232 -11.31 -22.91 -0.73
C ILE A 232 -12.59 -23.20 -1.52
N GLU A 233 -13.34 -22.16 -1.92
CA GLU A 233 -14.52 -22.28 -2.79
C GLU A 233 -14.13 -22.94 -4.11
N ASP A 234 -13.10 -22.42 -4.79
CA ASP A 234 -12.62 -22.94 -6.08
C ASP A 234 -12.12 -24.39 -5.98
N ALA A 235 -11.46 -24.77 -4.89
CA ALA A 235 -11.00 -26.14 -4.65
C ALA A 235 -12.14 -27.15 -4.44
N ARG A 236 -13.36 -26.68 -4.14
CA ARG A 236 -14.56 -27.50 -3.94
C ARG A 236 -15.47 -27.52 -5.16
N LEU A 237 -15.16 -26.76 -6.21
CA LEU A 237 -16.00 -26.68 -7.40
C LEU A 237 -16.00 -28.03 -8.14
N PRO A 238 -17.17 -28.51 -8.58
CA PRO A 238 -17.24 -29.66 -9.45
C PRO A 238 -16.56 -29.35 -10.79
N GLU A 239 -15.96 -30.37 -11.42
CA GLU A 239 -15.15 -30.20 -12.63
C GLU A 239 -15.88 -29.47 -13.78
N TRP A 240 -17.20 -29.67 -13.90
CA TRP A 240 -18.03 -29.00 -14.89
C TRP A 240 -18.09 -27.49 -14.69
N GLU A 241 -18.05 -27.01 -13.45
CA GLU A 241 -18.10 -25.59 -13.13
C GLU A 241 -16.75 -24.92 -13.41
N VAL A 242 -15.66 -25.62 -13.11
CA VAL A 242 -14.31 -25.19 -13.50
C VAL A 242 -14.20 -25.09 -15.03
N ALA A 243 -14.78 -26.03 -15.76
CA ALA A 243 -14.83 -25.99 -17.22
C ALA A 243 -15.66 -24.79 -17.73
N ALA A 244 -16.84 -24.54 -17.15
CA ALA A 244 -17.69 -23.39 -17.49
C ALA A 244 -16.94 -22.04 -17.31
N ARG A 245 -16.26 -21.85 -16.17
CA ARG A 245 -15.47 -20.63 -15.91
C ARG A 245 -14.33 -20.42 -16.91
N ARG A 246 -13.70 -21.50 -17.40
CA ARG A 246 -12.63 -21.42 -18.43
C ARG A 246 -13.16 -21.00 -19.79
N VAL A 247 -14.40 -21.37 -20.12
CA VAL A 247 -15.10 -20.93 -21.34
C VAL A 247 -15.40 -19.44 -21.25
N GLU A 248 -16.03 -19.00 -20.16
CA GLU A 248 -16.33 -17.58 -19.89
C GLU A 248 -15.07 -16.71 -20.01
N PHE A 249 -13.98 -17.13 -19.36
CA PHE A 249 -12.71 -16.40 -19.42
C PHE A 249 -12.13 -16.28 -20.83
N ALA A 250 -12.19 -17.36 -21.63
CA ALA A 250 -11.72 -17.34 -23.01
C ALA A 250 -12.57 -16.41 -23.90
N SER A 251 -13.89 -16.41 -23.69
CA SER A 251 -14.83 -15.53 -24.41
C SER A 251 -14.50 -14.05 -24.18
N LEU A 252 -14.31 -13.66 -22.91
CA LEU A 252 -13.96 -12.28 -22.53
C LEU A 252 -12.58 -11.84 -23.00
N SER A 253 -11.66 -12.78 -23.20
CA SER A 253 -10.31 -12.51 -23.67
C SER A 253 -10.25 -12.25 -25.18
N GLY A 254 -11.39 -12.16 -25.87
CA GLY A 254 -11.48 -12.00 -27.32
C GLY A 254 -11.09 -13.27 -28.08
N LYS A 255 -11.16 -14.44 -27.44
CA LYS A 255 -10.81 -15.73 -28.03
C LYS A 255 -12.05 -16.59 -28.26
N GLY A 256 -12.98 -16.09 -29.08
CA GLY A 256 -14.28 -16.73 -29.35
C GLY A 256 -14.18 -18.19 -29.78
N GLU A 257 -13.33 -18.52 -30.76
CA GLU A 257 -13.14 -19.91 -31.20
C GLU A 257 -12.60 -20.83 -30.10
N GLU A 258 -11.65 -20.36 -29.30
CA GLU A 258 -11.08 -21.13 -28.18
C GLU A 258 -12.14 -21.36 -27.08
N ALA A 259 -12.97 -20.35 -26.81
CA ALA A 259 -14.09 -20.46 -25.88
C ALA A 259 -15.10 -21.49 -26.37
N ARG A 260 -15.48 -21.42 -27.65
CA ARG A 260 -16.43 -22.34 -28.29
C ARG A 260 -15.94 -23.78 -28.28
N HIS A 261 -14.68 -24.01 -28.66
CA HIS A 261 -14.09 -25.36 -28.65
C HIS A 261 -14.11 -25.97 -27.24
N ARG A 262 -13.69 -25.20 -26.22
CA ARG A 262 -13.72 -25.62 -24.82
C ARG A 262 -15.13 -25.90 -24.32
N LEU A 263 -16.12 -25.13 -24.77
CA LEU A 263 -17.51 -25.32 -24.39
C LEU A 263 -18.06 -26.65 -24.91
N LEU A 264 -17.79 -26.95 -26.18
CA LEU A 264 -18.22 -28.22 -26.79
C LEU A 264 -17.55 -29.41 -26.10
N GLU A 265 -16.26 -29.33 -25.79
CA GLU A 265 -15.56 -30.37 -25.00
C GLU A 265 -16.16 -30.55 -23.61
N ALA A 266 -16.51 -29.45 -22.94
CA ALA A 266 -17.12 -29.49 -21.61
C ALA A 266 -18.53 -30.11 -21.66
N LEU A 267 -19.35 -29.75 -22.66
CA LEU A 267 -20.69 -30.29 -22.85
C LEU A 267 -20.68 -31.79 -23.21
N GLN A 268 -19.65 -32.29 -23.88
CA GLN A 268 -19.50 -33.74 -24.09
C GLN A 268 -19.34 -34.51 -22.77
N ARG A 269 -18.65 -33.92 -21.79
CA ARG A 269 -18.42 -34.54 -20.47
C ARG A 269 -19.60 -34.31 -19.52
N TRP A 270 -20.25 -33.16 -19.61
CA TRP A 270 -21.34 -32.74 -18.71
C TRP A 270 -22.52 -32.14 -19.48
N PRO A 271 -23.26 -32.96 -20.27
CA PRO A 271 -24.27 -32.48 -21.23
C PRO A 271 -25.50 -31.85 -20.57
N THR A 272 -25.77 -32.17 -19.30
CA THR A 272 -26.93 -31.68 -18.56
C THR A 272 -26.63 -30.47 -17.67
N SER A 273 -25.41 -29.90 -17.74
CA SER A 273 -25.04 -28.75 -16.91
C SER A 273 -25.82 -27.49 -17.31
N PRO A 274 -26.68 -26.94 -16.44
CA PRO A 274 -27.49 -25.76 -16.78
C PRO A 274 -26.65 -24.50 -17.02
N ARG A 275 -25.42 -24.44 -16.50
CA ARG A 275 -24.51 -23.31 -16.73
C ARG A 275 -23.83 -23.41 -18.10
N LEU A 276 -23.35 -24.60 -18.48
CA LEU A 276 -22.74 -24.80 -19.80
C LEU A 276 -23.77 -24.61 -20.93
N LEU A 277 -25.01 -25.04 -20.72
CA LEU A 277 -26.10 -24.83 -21.69
C LEU A 277 -26.43 -23.34 -21.86
N ARG A 278 -26.49 -22.56 -20.77
CA ARG A 278 -26.66 -21.09 -20.86
C ARG A 278 -25.50 -20.40 -21.58
N LEU A 279 -24.27 -20.87 -21.38
CA LEU A 279 -23.10 -20.34 -22.11
C LEU A 279 -23.15 -20.65 -23.61
N LEU A 280 -23.76 -21.78 -23.98
CA LEU A 280 -23.99 -22.12 -25.39
C LEU A 280 -24.97 -21.14 -26.02
N GLU A 281 -26.11 -20.91 -25.38
CA GLU A 281 -27.12 -19.95 -25.83
C GLU A 281 -26.51 -18.53 -25.99
N GLN A 282 -25.71 -18.07 -25.01
CA GLN A 282 -25.05 -16.77 -25.06
C GLN A 282 -24.03 -16.63 -26.20
N LEU A 283 -23.27 -17.70 -26.51
CA LEU A 283 -22.32 -17.69 -27.63
C LEU A 283 -23.03 -17.76 -28.98
N GLU A 284 -24.17 -18.43 -29.07
CA GLU A 284 -25.00 -18.47 -30.27
C GLU A 284 -25.68 -17.11 -30.55
N GLU A 285 -26.17 -16.42 -29.51
CA GLU A 285 -26.79 -15.08 -29.63
C GLU A 285 -25.80 -13.96 -29.97
N SER A 286 -24.54 -14.09 -29.56
CA SER A 286 -23.50 -13.07 -29.82
C SER A 286 -22.92 -13.12 -31.24
N GLY A 287 -23.42 -14.00 -32.11
CA GLY A 287 -23.05 -14.05 -33.53
C GLY A 287 -21.85 -14.95 -33.87
N ASP A 288 -21.29 -15.67 -32.89
CA ASP A 288 -20.31 -16.76 -33.08
C ASP A 288 -21.01 -18.11 -33.40
N ALA A 289 -22.15 -18.05 -34.09
CA ALA A 289 -22.94 -19.22 -34.48
C ALA A 289 -22.18 -20.08 -35.51
N PRO A 290 -22.40 -21.41 -35.53
CA PRO A 290 -21.86 -22.26 -36.58
C PRO A 290 -22.40 -21.78 -37.93
N ASN A 291 -21.51 -21.57 -38.90
CA ASN A 291 -21.85 -22.04 -40.23
C ASN A 291 -22.07 -23.56 -40.09
N GLY A 292 -23.34 -23.93 -39.93
CA GLY A 292 -23.78 -25.30 -40.10
C GLY A 292 -23.56 -25.66 -41.55
N ASP A 293 -22.50 -26.42 -41.81
CA ASP A 293 -22.39 -27.12 -43.08
C ASP A 293 -23.22 -28.40 -43.03
N ARG A 294 -23.91 -28.59 -44.14
CA ARG A 294 -24.85 -29.65 -44.49
C ARG A 294 -24.14 -30.97 -44.76
#